data_AF-A0A444JPD4-F1
#
_entry.id   AF-A0A444JPD4-F1
#
_cell.length_a   1.000
_cell.length_b   1.000
_cell.length_c   1.000
_cell.angle_alpha   90.00
_cell.angle_beta   90.00
_cell.angle_gamma   90.00
#
_symmetry.space_group_name_H-M   'P 1'
#
loop_
_entity.id
_entity.type
_entity.pdbx_description
1 polymer ?
#
loop_
_entity_poly.entity_id
_entity_poly.type
_entity_poly.pdbx_seq_one_letter_code
_entity_poly.pdbx_strand_id
1 'polypeptide(L)'
;MVRGVQELLAKRPGFLVTILCCGFWFWLVTPGTVDGNLNLTMNRHSVSAPFVFGGLLFGFGAAINKGCSISTITKLSKGHYHMLATVVGWLLGWCFLASLPVNFNYVALAPIVSPSITVTVVLFVLIALIMFRIPQQRRPILLGIILFGVIASILTYQIPEWSPSQLLKDISAASIHGETEKWPSFQRYLILLGLVFGMGISAKKRISANEFQLRPVQIITHLSAGMIMGIGASLALGGNDSQLLIALPSFSPAGAIAILCMILGIIGGILLRKVIHHFTDKTTSIGQ
;
A
#
# COMPACT_ATOMS: atom_id res chain seq x y z
N MET A 1 -3.71 5.52 -1.62
CA MET A 1 -4.67 5.35 -0.50
C MET A 1 -4.92 6.63 0.30
N VAL A 2 -3.92 7.28 0.90
CA VAL A 2 -4.12 8.51 1.72
C VAL A 2 -4.91 9.61 1.00
N ARG A 3 -4.54 9.93 -0.24
CA ARG A 3 -5.31 10.87 -1.09
C ARG A 3 -6.75 10.40 -1.36
N GLY A 4 -6.95 9.08 -1.52
CA GLY A 4 -8.28 8.45 -1.61
C GLY A 4 -9.16 8.77 -0.41
N VAL A 5 -8.61 8.61 0.80
CA VAL A 5 -9.30 8.94 2.04
C VAL A 5 -9.59 10.44 2.15
N GLN A 6 -8.67 11.31 1.73
CA GLN A 6 -8.92 12.75 1.70
C GLN A 6 -10.08 13.13 0.77
N GLU A 7 -10.14 12.55 -0.44
CA GLU A 7 -11.26 12.77 -1.37
C GLU A 7 -12.57 12.19 -0.81
N LEU A 8 -12.52 11.04 -0.12
CA LEU A 8 -13.68 10.48 0.58
C LEU A 8 -14.22 11.46 1.63
N LEU A 9 -13.35 12.01 2.49
CA LEU A 9 -13.72 13.02 3.49
C LEU A 9 -14.27 14.30 2.85
N ALA A 10 -13.87 14.61 1.62
CA ALA A 10 -14.41 15.69 0.80
C ALA A 10 -15.70 15.31 0.03
N LYS A 11 -16.36 14.21 0.41
CA LYS A 11 -17.58 13.66 -0.23
C LYS A 11 -17.39 13.26 -1.71
N ARG A 12 -16.18 12.88 -2.10
CA ARG A 12 -15.81 12.44 -3.47
C ARG A 12 -15.24 11.02 -3.44
N PRO A 13 -16.06 9.99 -3.18
CA PRO A 13 -15.59 8.62 -2.91
C PRO A 13 -14.97 7.93 -4.13
N GLY A 14 -15.32 8.34 -5.34
CA GLY A 14 -14.97 7.62 -6.57
C GLY A 14 -13.47 7.36 -6.72
N PHE A 15 -12.62 8.28 -6.29
CA PHE A 15 -11.17 8.09 -6.33
C PHE A 15 -10.68 6.95 -5.40
N LEU A 16 -11.25 6.84 -4.21
CA LEU A 16 -10.93 5.73 -3.30
C LEU A 16 -11.48 4.41 -3.81
N VAL A 17 -12.72 4.40 -4.32
CA VAL A 17 -13.34 3.19 -4.86
C VAL A 17 -12.51 2.63 -6.03
N THR A 18 -12.05 3.48 -6.95
CA THR A 18 -11.16 3.03 -8.04
C THR A 18 -9.86 2.41 -7.51
N ILE A 19 -9.28 2.93 -6.41
CA ILE A 19 -8.10 2.33 -5.78
C ILE A 19 -8.43 0.96 -5.17
N LEU A 20 -9.60 0.81 -4.53
CA LEU A 20 -10.04 -0.46 -3.94
C LEU A 20 -10.30 -1.53 -5.01
N CYS A 21 -10.77 -1.13 -6.19
CA CYS A 21 -10.98 -2.04 -7.32
C CYS A 21 -9.69 -2.40 -8.07
N CYS A 22 -8.56 -1.76 -7.76
CA CYS A 22 -7.32 -1.84 -8.54
C CYS A 22 -6.78 -3.27 -8.68
N GLY A 23 -6.79 -4.08 -7.61
CA GLY A 23 -6.25 -5.43 -7.67
C GLY A 23 -7.17 -6.44 -8.36
N PHE A 24 -8.47 -6.16 -8.47
CA PHE A 24 -9.43 -7.12 -9.01
C PHE A 24 -9.32 -7.29 -10.54
N TRP A 25 -8.53 -6.45 -11.22
CA TRP A 25 -8.13 -6.66 -12.61
C TRP A 25 -7.36 -7.99 -12.81
N PHE A 26 -6.87 -8.59 -11.73
CA PHE A 26 -6.31 -9.93 -11.73
C PHE A 26 -7.25 -10.96 -12.37
N TRP A 27 -8.54 -10.87 -12.08
CA TRP A 27 -9.56 -11.76 -12.63
C TRP A 27 -9.83 -11.58 -14.13
N LEU A 28 -9.28 -10.55 -14.78
CA LEU A 28 -9.31 -10.40 -16.24
C LEU A 28 -8.19 -11.19 -16.92
N VAL A 29 -7.06 -11.39 -16.22
CA VAL A 29 -5.88 -12.08 -16.75
C VAL A 29 -6.01 -13.60 -16.59
N THR A 30 -6.65 -14.04 -15.52
CA THR A 30 -6.83 -15.46 -15.15
C THR A 30 -7.67 -16.33 -16.10
N PRO A 31 -8.76 -15.86 -16.74
CA PRO A 31 -9.64 -16.73 -17.53
C PRO A 31 -9.01 -17.25 -18.83
N GLY A 32 -7.89 -16.67 -19.28
CA GLY A 32 -7.26 -16.98 -20.57
C GLY A 32 -6.38 -18.23 -20.56
N THR A 33 -6.18 -18.88 -19.42
CA THR A 33 -5.33 -20.06 -19.27
C THR A 33 -6.20 -21.31 -19.10
N VAL A 34 -6.60 -21.88 -20.23
CA VAL A 34 -7.60 -22.95 -20.38
C VAL A 34 -7.07 -24.34 -20.00
N ASP A 35 -5.78 -24.47 -19.69
CA ASP A 35 -5.20 -25.73 -19.23
C ASP A 35 -5.43 -25.87 -17.71
N GLY A 36 -6.35 -26.77 -17.34
CA GLY A 36 -6.91 -27.00 -16.01
C GLY A 36 -5.96 -27.42 -14.87
N ASN A 37 -4.70 -26.98 -14.89
CA ASN A 37 -3.67 -27.24 -13.87
C ASN A 37 -3.24 -25.99 -13.09
N LEU A 38 -3.96 -24.87 -13.20
CA LEU A 38 -3.60 -23.63 -12.52
C LEU A 38 -4.14 -23.56 -11.10
N ASN A 39 -3.33 -24.04 -10.16
CA ASN A 39 -3.46 -23.71 -8.76
C ASN A 39 -3.05 -22.25 -8.54
N LEU A 40 -4.03 -21.34 -8.60
CA LEU A 40 -3.85 -19.95 -8.19
C LEU A 40 -3.70 -19.90 -6.67
N THR A 41 -2.47 -20.04 -6.19
CA THR A 41 -2.13 -19.99 -4.76
C THR A 41 -2.09 -18.54 -4.27
N MET A 42 -3.23 -17.86 -4.33
CA MET A 42 -3.40 -16.58 -3.64
C MET A 42 -3.74 -16.86 -2.18
N ASN A 43 -2.73 -16.73 -1.33
CA ASN A 43 -2.88 -16.90 0.12
C ASN A 43 -3.97 -15.98 0.66
N ARG A 44 -4.94 -16.58 1.35
CA ARG A 44 -6.02 -15.89 2.04
C ARG A 44 -6.00 -16.31 3.51
N HIS A 45 -6.40 -15.38 4.38
CA HIS A 45 -6.39 -15.60 5.82
C HIS A 45 -7.73 -15.18 6.43
N SER A 46 -8.12 -15.82 7.52
CA SER A 46 -9.27 -15.37 8.30
C SER A 46 -8.94 -14.07 9.03
N VAL A 47 -9.99 -13.36 9.46
CA VAL A 47 -9.81 -12.20 10.34
C VAL A 47 -9.08 -12.65 11.62
N SER A 48 -8.06 -11.87 12.00
CA SER A 48 -7.36 -12.02 13.28
C SER A 48 -6.92 -10.65 13.79
N ALA A 49 -6.62 -10.55 15.09
CA ALA A 49 -6.22 -9.30 15.73
C ALA A 49 -5.00 -8.62 15.07
N PRO A 50 -3.94 -9.35 14.64
CA PRO A 50 -2.82 -8.77 13.89
C PRO A 50 -3.26 -7.98 12.65
N PHE A 51 -4.22 -8.47 11.86
CA PHE A 51 -4.69 -7.72 10.68
C PHE A 51 -5.43 -6.42 11.05
N VAL A 52 -6.21 -6.44 12.14
CA VAL A 52 -6.94 -5.25 12.62
C VAL A 52 -5.96 -4.19 13.09
N PHE A 53 -5.08 -4.54 14.03
CA PHE A 53 -4.09 -3.60 14.58
C PHE A 53 -3.05 -3.20 13.53
N GLY A 54 -2.61 -4.15 12.71
CA GLY A 54 -1.67 -3.92 11.63
C GLY A 54 -2.20 -2.93 10.60
N GLY A 55 -3.46 -3.10 10.19
CA GLY A 55 -4.14 -2.15 9.32
C GLY A 55 -4.24 -0.75 9.93
N LEU A 56 -4.70 -0.64 11.18
CA LEU A 56 -4.83 0.64 11.88
C LEU A 56 -3.49 1.38 12.00
N LEU A 57 -2.44 0.68 12.46
CA LEU A 57 -1.09 1.24 12.60
C LEU A 57 -0.52 1.67 11.26
N PHE A 58 -0.60 0.80 10.24
CA PHE A 58 -0.14 1.15 8.89
C PHE A 58 -0.84 2.40 8.37
N GLY A 59 -2.17 2.47 8.52
CA GLY A 59 -2.96 3.62 8.12
C GLY A 59 -2.56 4.90 8.84
N PHE A 60 -2.35 4.82 10.15
CA PHE A 60 -1.94 5.96 10.98
C PHE A 60 -0.55 6.47 10.60
N GLY A 61 0.44 5.57 10.45
CA GLY A 61 1.78 5.91 9.97
C GLY A 61 1.74 6.51 8.56
N ALA A 62 0.94 5.94 7.65
CA ALA A 62 0.76 6.46 6.31
C ALA A 62 0.14 7.87 6.29
N ALA A 63 -0.78 8.15 7.23
CA ALA A 63 -1.28 9.50 7.41
C ALA A 63 -0.14 10.44 7.79
N ILE A 64 0.62 10.17 8.86
CA ILE A 64 1.75 11.01 9.31
C ILE A 64 2.74 11.26 8.16
N ASN A 65 3.15 10.20 7.47
CA ASN A 65 4.05 10.24 6.31
C ASN A 65 3.46 10.98 5.08
N LYS A 66 2.15 11.23 5.07
CA LYS A 66 1.38 11.79 3.95
C LYS A 66 1.46 10.92 2.69
N GLY A 67 1.69 9.62 2.84
CA GLY A 67 1.92 8.67 1.77
C GLY A 67 1.85 7.23 2.27
N CYS A 68 1.26 6.36 1.48
CA CYS A 68 1.32 4.90 1.66
C CYS A 68 2.49 4.33 0.83
N SER A 69 2.75 3.01 0.83
CA SER A 69 3.95 2.39 0.23
C SER A 69 4.31 2.95 -1.16
N ILE A 70 3.40 2.79 -2.13
CA ILE A 70 3.59 3.26 -3.52
C ILE A 70 3.77 4.77 -3.57
N SER A 71 2.99 5.53 -2.79
CA SER A 71 3.09 6.99 -2.79
C SER A 71 4.40 7.49 -2.18
N THR A 72 4.96 6.79 -1.19
CA THR A 72 6.27 7.08 -0.61
C THR A 72 7.35 6.92 -1.68
N ILE A 73 7.32 5.78 -2.38
CA ILE A 73 8.25 5.48 -3.48
C ILE A 73 8.11 6.52 -4.61
N THR A 74 6.88 6.84 -5.03
CA THR A 74 6.65 7.87 -6.06
C THR A 74 7.20 9.25 -5.65
N LYS A 75 7.07 9.63 -4.37
CA LYS A 75 7.63 10.91 -3.88
C LYS A 75 9.16 10.86 -3.85
N LEU A 76 9.73 9.74 -3.42
CA LEU A 76 11.17 9.53 -3.46
C LEU A 76 11.70 9.69 -4.90
N SER A 77 11.06 9.05 -5.88
CA SER A 77 11.40 9.19 -7.32
C SER A 77 11.26 10.62 -7.86
N LYS A 78 10.53 11.50 -7.18
CA LYS A 78 10.34 12.92 -7.55
C LYS A 78 11.38 13.86 -6.91
N GLY A 79 12.34 13.32 -6.15
CA GLY A 79 13.37 14.11 -5.47
C GLY A 79 13.04 14.47 -4.01
N HIS A 80 11.96 13.91 -3.43
CA HIS A 80 11.69 14.07 -2.00
C HIS A 80 12.53 13.07 -1.18
N TYR A 81 13.86 13.28 -1.12
CA TYR A 81 14.79 12.30 -0.55
C TYR A 81 14.57 11.99 0.95
N HIS A 82 13.90 12.88 1.70
CA HIS A 82 13.47 12.59 3.07
C HIS A 82 12.54 11.37 3.17
N MET A 83 11.90 10.96 2.08
CA MET A 83 11.10 9.71 2.03
C MET A 83 11.95 8.46 2.19
N LEU A 84 13.27 8.54 1.97
CA LEU A 84 14.19 7.45 2.29
C LEU A 84 14.16 7.12 3.78
N ALA A 85 14.03 8.14 4.65
CA ALA A 85 13.85 7.92 6.09
C ALA A 85 12.59 7.08 6.38
N THR A 86 11.49 7.29 5.63
CA THR A 86 10.30 6.44 5.72
C THR A 86 10.59 5.01 5.30
N VAL A 87 11.30 4.79 4.19
CA VAL A 87 11.64 3.44 3.71
C VAL A 87 12.54 2.71 4.70
N VAL A 88 13.55 3.39 5.24
CA VAL A 88 14.41 2.85 6.30
C VAL A 88 13.61 2.55 7.56
N GLY A 89 12.80 3.50 8.02
CA GLY A 89 11.93 3.31 9.18
C GLY A 89 10.97 2.14 8.98
N TRP A 90 10.43 1.99 7.78
CA TRP A 90 9.58 0.86 7.41
C TRP A 90 10.31 -0.48 7.57
N LEU A 91 11.52 -0.62 7.02
CA LEU A 91 12.33 -1.82 7.22
C LEU A 91 12.63 -2.05 8.71
N LEU A 92 13.04 -1.01 9.45
CA LEU A 92 13.32 -1.10 10.88
C LEU A 92 12.10 -1.55 11.70
N GLY A 93 10.89 -1.06 11.36
CA GLY A 93 9.65 -1.48 12.02
C GLY A 93 9.33 -2.95 11.76
N TRP A 94 9.66 -3.46 10.56
CA TRP A 94 9.52 -4.88 10.24
C TRP A 94 10.49 -5.73 11.06
N CYS A 95 11.78 -5.35 11.05
CA CYS A 95 12.84 -6.03 11.79
C CYS A 95 12.57 -6.01 13.30
N PHE A 96 12.10 -4.87 13.83
CA PHE A 96 11.75 -4.73 15.25
C PHE A 96 10.68 -5.74 15.65
N LEU A 97 9.59 -5.87 14.88
CA LEU A 97 8.54 -6.82 15.20
C LEU A 97 9.03 -8.28 15.02
N ALA A 98 9.82 -8.54 13.98
CA ALA A 98 10.41 -9.87 13.73
C ALA A 98 11.40 -10.31 14.83
N SER A 99 12.06 -9.36 15.50
CA SER A 99 12.97 -9.66 16.62
C SER A 99 12.24 -9.96 17.95
N LEU A 100 10.95 -9.66 18.05
CA LEU A 100 10.18 -9.95 19.26
C LEU A 100 9.77 -11.43 19.27
N PRO A 101 9.90 -12.14 20.41
CA PRO A 101 9.50 -13.55 20.55
C PRO A 101 7.97 -13.68 20.69
N VAL A 102 7.22 -13.07 19.78
CA VAL A 102 5.76 -13.04 19.77
C VAL A 102 5.26 -13.87 18.59
N ASN A 103 4.56 -14.97 18.90
CA ASN A 103 3.93 -15.80 17.88
C ASN A 103 2.53 -15.27 17.57
N PHE A 104 2.38 -14.66 16.40
CA PHE A 104 1.07 -14.25 15.90
C PHE A 104 0.37 -15.44 15.24
N ASN A 105 -0.87 -15.71 15.66
CA ASN A 105 -1.67 -16.77 15.07
C ASN A 105 -2.40 -16.26 13.82
N TYR A 106 -2.06 -16.82 12.66
CA TYR A 106 -2.71 -16.56 11.38
C TYR A 106 -3.37 -17.83 10.89
N VAL A 107 -4.70 -17.82 10.72
CA VAL A 107 -5.43 -18.95 10.17
C VAL A 107 -5.51 -18.79 8.66
N ALA A 108 -4.77 -19.62 7.92
CA ALA A 108 -4.87 -19.70 6.47
C ALA A 108 -6.21 -20.31 6.05
N LEU A 109 -6.79 -19.80 4.98
CA LEU A 109 -8.01 -20.31 4.37
C LEU A 109 -7.67 -20.96 3.02
N ALA A 110 -8.51 -21.89 2.54
CA ALA A 110 -8.28 -22.59 1.28
C ALA A 110 -8.19 -21.59 0.10
N PRO A 111 -7.23 -21.73 -0.83
CA PRO A 111 -7.09 -20.83 -1.98
C PRO A 111 -8.35 -20.83 -2.85
N ILE A 112 -8.61 -19.75 -3.59
CA ILE A 112 -9.68 -19.75 -4.60
C ILE A 112 -9.17 -20.48 -5.82
N VAL A 113 -9.97 -21.44 -6.29
CA VAL A 113 -9.61 -22.34 -7.38
C VAL A 113 -10.23 -21.92 -8.71
N SER A 114 -11.25 -21.05 -8.72
CA SER A 114 -11.95 -20.67 -9.94
C SER A 114 -12.09 -19.15 -10.12
N PRO A 115 -11.80 -18.63 -11.33
CA PRO A 115 -12.11 -17.25 -11.67
C PRO A 115 -13.62 -17.05 -11.74
N SER A 116 -14.13 -16.08 -10.98
CA SER A 116 -15.53 -15.72 -11.02
C SER A 116 -15.79 -14.70 -12.12
N ILE A 117 -16.37 -15.14 -13.24
CA ILE A 117 -16.84 -14.26 -14.33
C ILE A 117 -17.76 -13.17 -13.78
N THR A 118 -18.60 -13.51 -12.80
CA THR A 118 -19.48 -12.57 -12.10
C THR A 118 -18.71 -11.40 -11.48
N VAL A 119 -17.56 -11.67 -10.85
CA VAL A 119 -16.72 -10.62 -10.24
C VAL A 119 -16.16 -9.67 -11.29
N THR A 120 -15.70 -10.22 -12.42
CA THR A 120 -15.19 -9.41 -13.54
C THR A 120 -16.29 -8.53 -14.13
N VAL A 121 -17.49 -9.07 -14.36
CA VAL A 121 -18.65 -8.30 -14.86
C VAL A 121 -19.04 -7.19 -13.89
N VAL A 122 -19.18 -7.49 -12.59
CA VAL A 122 -19.53 -6.51 -11.56
C VAL A 122 -18.48 -5.39 -11.50
N LEU A 123 -17.20 -5.73 -11.61
CA LEU A 123 -16.12 -4.75 -11.60
C LEU A 123 -16.18 -3.81 -12.81
N PHE A 124 -16.40 -4.36 -14.01
CA PHE A 124 -16.55 -3.55 -15.23
C PHE A 124 -17.73 -2.57 -15.10
N VAL A 125 -18.89 -3.04 -14.62
CA VAL A 125 -20.07 -2.20 -14.42
C VAL A 125 -19.78 -1.11 -13.39
N LEU A 126 -19.20 -1.47 -12.24
CA LEU A 126 -18.87 -0.52 -11.18
C LEU A 126 -17.91 0.57 -11.67
N ILE A 127 -16.85 0.21 -12.39
CA ILE A 127 -15.87 1.17 -12.92
C ILE A 127 -16.50 2.04 -14.01
N ALA A 128 -17.32 1.47 -14.89
CA ALA A 128 -18.06 2.25 -15.89
C ALA A 128 -18.94 3.31 -15.22
N LEU A 129 -19.73 2.92 -14.21
CA LEU A 129 -20.56 3.86 -13.43
C LEU A 129 -19.73 4.97 -12.77
N ILE A 130 -18.57 4.63 -12.21
CA ILE A 130 -17.65 5.61 -11.62
C ILE A 130 -17.12 6.58 -12.69
N MET A 131 -16.76 6.09 -13.88
CA MET A 131 -16.29 6.93 -14.99
C MET A 131 -17.37 7.89 -15.50
N PHE A 132 -18.64 7.47 -15.49
CA PHE A 132 -19.77 8.36 -15.82
C PHE A 132 -19.98 9.45 -14.78
N ARG A 133 -19.81 9.15 -13.49
CA ARG A 133 -20.01 10.12 -12.39
C ARG A 133 -18.85 11.09 -12.19
N ILE A 134 -17.65 10.75 -12.63
CA ILE A 134 -16.46 11.58 -12.40
C ILE A 134 -16.24 12.59 -13.53
N PRO A 135 -15.94 13.87 -13.20
CA PRO A 135 -15.66 14.91 -14.19
C PRO A 135 -14.53 14.52 -15.15
N GLN A 136 -14.66 14.92 -16.41
CA GLN A 136 -13.75 14.53 -17.50
C GLN A 136 -12.28 14.89 -17.21
N GLN A 137 -12.03 15.99 -16.49
CA GLN A 137 -10.69 16.42 -16.10
C GLN A 137 -9.97 15.45 -15.17
N ARG A 138 -10.70 14.60 -14.44
CA ARG A 138 -10.15 13.63 -13.48
C ARG A 138 -10.03 12.21 -14.04
N ARG A 139 -10.70 11.91 -15.16
CA ARG A 139 -10.67 10.60 -15.82
C ARG A 139 -9.25 10.11 -16.16
N PRO A 140 -8.28 10.94 -16.58
CA PRO A 140 -6.93 10.47 -16.86
C PRO A 140 -6.24 9.82 -15.64
N ILE A 141 -6.50 10.32 -14.44
CA ILE A 141 -5.93 9.76 -13.21
C ILE A 141 -6.54 8.37 -12.93
N LEU A 142 -7.84 8.21 -13.16
CA LEU A 142 -8.52 6.92 -12.99
C LEU A 142 -8.04 5.89 -14.01
N LEU A 143 -7.90 6.29 -15.28
CA LEU A 143 -7.31 5.44 -16.31
C LEU A 143 -5.90 4.99 -15.94
N GLY A 144 -5.09 5.89 -15.34
CA GLY A 144 -3.79 5.53 -14.79
C GLY A 144 -3.85 4.49 -13.67
N ILE A 145 -4.85 4.56 -12.78
CA ILE A 145 -5.04 3.55 -11.71
C ILE A 145 -5.49 2.21 -12.30
N ILE A 146 -6.39 2.23 -13.29
CA ILE A 146 -6.85 1.03 -14.00
C ILE A 146 -5.67 0.35 -14.70
N LEU A 147 -4.90 1.11 -15.49
CA LEU A 147 -3.72 0.61 -16.19
C LEU A 147 -2.69 0.05 -15.20
N PHE A 148 -2.42 0.77 -14.10
CA PHE A 148 -1.57 0.26 -13.03
C PHE A 148 -2.09 -1.06 -12.46
N GLY A 149 -3.40 -1.18 -12.21
CA GLY A 149 -4.02 -2.41 -11.71
C GLY A 149 -3.88 -3.59 -12.67
N VAL A 150 -4.08 -3.37 -13.97
CA VAL A 150 -3.88 -4.40 -15.01
C VAL A 150 -2.43 -4.85 -15.07
N ILE A 151 -1.48 -3.92 -15.15
CA ILE A 151 -0.03 -4.24 -15.19
C ILE A 151 0.40 -4.94 -13.90
N ALA A 152 -0.01 -4.42 -12.75
CA ALA A 152 0.26 -5.03 -11.44
C ALA A 152 -0.31 -6.45 -11.35
N SER A 153 -1.47 -6.70 -11.95
CA SER A 153 -2.11 -8.01 -11.97
C SER A 153 -1.35 -9.02 -12.82
N ILE A 154 -0.90 -8.61 -14.02
CA ILE A 154 -0.01 -9.42 -14.88
C ILE A 154 1.29 -9.72 -14.12
N LEU A 155 1.84 -8.74 -13.42
CA LEU A 155 3.06 -8.90 -12.63
C LEU A 155 2.86 -9.85 -11.44
N THR A 156 1.74 -9.74 -10.72
CA THR A 156 1.37 -10.70 -9.66
C THR A 156 1.20 -12.11 -10.19
N TYR A 157 0.63 -12.26 -11.39
CA TYR A 157 0.49 -13.56 -12.03
C TYR A 157 1.86 -14.21 -12.33
N GLN A 158 2.84 -13.42 -12.79
CA GLN A 158 4.19 -13.92 -13.08
C GLN A 158 5.05 -14.10 -11.83
N ILE A 159 4.97 -13.14 -10.89
CA ILE A 159 5.82 -13.05 -9.69
C ILE A 159 4.95 -12.58 -8.52
N PRO A 160 4.27 -13.48 -7.79
CA PRO A 160 3.29 -13.13 -6.75
C PRO A 160 3.82 -12.21 -5.63
N GLU A 161 5.13 -12.24 -5.37
CA GLU A 161 5.78 -11.52 -4.27
C GLU A 161 6.48 -10.21 -4.71
N TRP A 162 6.15 -9.68 -5.89
CA TRP A 162 6.82 -8.51 -6.47
C TRP A 162 6.66 -7.21 -5.65
N SER A 163 5.65 -7.13 -4.78
CA SER A 163 5.25 -5.86 -4.16
C SER A 163 6.34 -5.32 -3.21
N PRO A 164 6.52 -3.99 -3.09
CA PRO A 164 7.55 -3.42 -2.22
C PRO A 164 7.47 -3.88 -0.77
N SER A 165 6.25 -4.03 -0.22
CA SER A 165 6.06 -4.56 1.13
C SER A 165 6.60 -5.97 1.29
N GLN A 166 6.36 -6.85 0.32
CA GLN A 166 6.85 -8.22 0.37
C GLN A 166 8.37 -8.27 0.25
N LEU A 167 8.98 -7.39 -0.56
CA LEU A 167 10.44 -7.31 -0.63
C LEU A 167 11.03 -6.99 0.74
N LEU A 168 10.46 -6.02 1.46
CA LEU A 168 10.93 -5.66 2.81
C LEU A 168 10.68 -6.78 3.83
N LYS A 169 9.55 -7.48 3.72
CA LYS A 169 9.25 -8.66 4.54
C LYS A 169 10.35 -9.71 4.44
N ASP A 170 10.72 -10.07 3.21
CA ASP A 170 11.63 -11.19 2.97
C ASP A 170 13.08 -10.80 3.29
N ILE A 171 13.48 -9.55 3.03
CA ILE A 171 14.76 -9.00 3.51
C ILE A 171 14.82 -9.05 5.03
N SER A 172 13.76 -8.63 5.73
CA SER A 172 13.69 -8.66 7.19
C SER A 172 13.76 -10.10 7.72
N ALA A 173 13.04 -11.04 7.11
CA ALA A 173 13.02 -12.43 7.54
C ALA A 173 14.41 -13.07 7.38
N ALA A 174 15.06 -12.89 6.23
CA ALA A 174 16.37 -13.45 5.97
C ALA A 174 17.47 -12.81 6.86
N SER A 175 17.35 -11.51 7.17
CA SER A 175 18.33 -10.80 8.00
C SER A 175 18.22 -11.15 9.49
N ILE A 176 17.00 -11.33 10.02
CA ILE A 176 16.76 -11.56 11.46
C ILE A 176 16.77 -13.04 11.81
N HIS A 177 16.16 -13.90 10.98
CA HIS A 177 16.05 -15.34 11.28
C HIS A 177 17.16 -16.18 10.64
N GLY A 178 18.08 -15.56 9.89
CA GLY A 178 19.18 -16.26 9.20
C GLY A 178 18.70 -17.21 8.09
N GLU A 179 17.44 -17.08 7.66
CA GLU A 179 16.82 -17.89 6.60
C GLU A 179 17.30 -17.41 5.22
N THR A 180 18.54 -17.71 4.86
CA THR A 180 19.16 -17.28 3.60
C THR A 180 18.40 -17.76 2.36
N GLU A 181 17.67 -18.88 2.46
CA GLU A 181 16.81 -19.39 1.38
C GLU A 181 15.61 -18.48 1.07
N LYS A 182 15.18 -17.63 2.02
CA LYS A 182 14.10 -16.65 1.80
C LYS A 182 14.63 -15.31 1.30
N TRP A 183 15.92 -15.19 0.97
CA TRP A 183 16.46 -13.96 0.41
C TRP A 183 15.77 -13.65 -0.94
N PRO A 184 15.31 -12.41 -1.17
CA PRO A 184 14.58 -12.11 -2.39
C PRO A 184 15.40 -12.37 -3.65
N SER A 185 14.73 -12.85 -4.70
CA SER A 185 15.37 -13.05 -6.00
C SER A 185 15.81 -11.73 -6.63
N PHE A 186 16.90 -11.78 -7.40
CA PHE A 186 17.45 -10.60 -8.11
C PHE A 186 16.39 -9.89 -8.97
N GLN A 187 15.46 -10.65 -9.56
CA GLN A 187 14.34 -10.13 -10.36
C GLN A 187 13.46 -9.15 -9.59
N ARG A 188 13.21 -9.37 -8.29
CA ARG A 188 12.36 -8.49 -7.46
C ARG A 188 13.02 -7.14 -7.23
N TYR A 189 14.34 -7.10 -7.12
CA TYR A 189 15.10 -5.84 -7.06
C TYR A 189 15.02 -5.08 -8.39
N LEU A 190 15.15 -5.78 -9.53
CA LEU A 190 15.01 -5.16 -10.86
C LEU A 190 13.59 -4.59 -11.08
N ILE A 191 12.55 -5.29 -10.62
CA ILE A 191 11.16 -4.81 -10.68
C ILE A 191 11.01 -3.54 -9.86
N LEU A 192 11.51 -3.52 -8.62
CA LEU A 192 11.44 -2.33 -7.79
C LEU A 192 12.23 -1.16 -8.41
N LEU A 193 13.41 -1.43 -8.97
CA LEU A 193 14.22 -0.43 -9.67
C LEU A 193 13.48 0.11 -10.90
N GLY A 194 12.89 -0.76 -11.72
CA GLY A 194 12.09 -0.38 -12.88
C GLY A 194 10.86 0.44 -12.49
N LEU A 195 10.19 0.08 -11.38
CA LEU A 195 9.08 0.84 -10.82
C LEU A 195 9.52 2.25 -10.39
N VAL A 196 10.61 2.36 -9.64
CA VAL A 196 11.19 3.63 -9.17
C VAL A 196 11.61 4.49 -10.36
N PHE A 197 12.28 3.89 -11.35
CA PHE A 197 12.77 4.54 -12.56
C PHE A 197 11.63 5.06 -13.43
N GLY A 198 10.61 4.23 -13.69
CA GLY A 198 9.41 4.63 -14.43
C GLY A 198 8.64 5.76 -13.74
N MET A 199 8.46 5.69 -12.41
CA MET A 199 7.89 6.81 -11.63
C MET A 199 8.73 8.08 -11.73
N GLY A 200 10.06 7.92 -11.78
CA GLY A 200 10.99 9.02 -11.99
C GLY A 200 10.80 9.66 -13.36
N ILE A 201 10.84 8.90 -14.45
CA ILE A 201 10.68 9.42 -15.83
C ILE A 201 9.34 10.13 -16.00
N SER A 202 8.26 9.55 -15.45
CA SER A 202 6.91 10.11 -15.54
C SER A 202 6.72 11.39 -14.72
N ALA A 203 7.64 11.73 -13.81
CA ALA A 203 7.54 12.92 -12.98
C ALA A 203 7.73 14.22 -13.80
N LYS A 204 6.62 14.90 -14.14
CA LYS A 204 6.63 16.21 -14.83
C LYS A 204 7.46 17.30 -14.12
N LYS A 205 7.59 17.22 -12.79
CA LYS A 205 8.42 18.11 -11.99
C LYS A 205 9.19 17.25 -10.99
N ARG A 206 10.51 17.36 -11.01
CA ARG A 206 11.39 16.80 -9.98
C ARG A 206 11.97 17.96 -9.19
N ILE A 207 12.03 17.81 -7.87
CA ILE A 207 12.76 18.75 -7.04
C ILE A 207 14.24 18.56 -7.32
N SER A 208 14.94 19.65 -7.65
CA SER A 208 16.38 19.60 -7.89
C SER A 208 17.09 19.16 -6.61
N ALA A 209 18.15 18.37 -6.73
CA ALA A 209 18.96 17.97 -5.59
C ALA A 209 19.54 19.18 -4.84
N ASN A 210 19.75 20.31 -5.55
CA ASN A 210 20.27 21.55 -4.97
C ASN A 210 19.22 22.34 -4.17
N GLU A 211 17.93 22.10 -4.39
CA GLU A 211 16.83 22.71 -3.63
C GLU A 211 16.47 21.91 -2.38
N PHE A 212 17.07 20.72 -2.22
CA PHE A 212 16.75 19.81 -1.15
C PHE A 212 17.40 20.25 0.17
N GLN A 213 16.58 20.69 1.12
CA GLN A 213 17.01 20.98 2.48
C GLN A 213 16.67 19.82 3.41
N LEU A 214 17.70 19.25 4.04
CA LEU A 214 17.54 18.24 5.10
C LEU A 214 17.15 18.94 6.41
N ARG A 215 15.90 18.74 6.84
CA ARG A 215 15.44 19.20 8.16
C ARG A 215 15.42 18.01 9.12
N PRO A 216 16.18 18.02 10.24
CA PRO A 216 16.25 16.89 11.17
C PRO A 216 14.86 16.45 11.70
N VAL A 217 14.01 17.41 12.03
CA VAL A 217 12.62 17.16 12.47
C VAL A 217 11.82 16.39 11.41
N GLN A 218 12.04 16.71 10.13
CA GLN A 218 11.39 16.02 9.02
C GLN A 218 11.89 14.58 8.91
N ILE A 219 13.20 14.33 9.05
CA ILE A 219 13.78 12.98 9.03
C ILE A 219 13.18 12.13 10.16
N ILE A 220 13.16 12.65 11.40
CA ILE A 220 12.62 11.93 12.56
C ILE A 220 11.13 11.63 12.36
N THR A 221 10.36 12.59 11.82
CA THR A 221 8.93 12.41 11.53
C THR A 221 8.71 11.32 10.48
N HIS A 222 9.50 11.30 9.41
CA HIS A 222 9.38 10.29 8.35
C HIS A 222 9.90 8.92 8.79
N LEU A 223 10.98 8.86 9.56
CA LEU A 223 11.52 7.64 10.14
C LEU A 223 10.51 6.99 11.10
N SER A 224 9.97 7.76 12.05
CA SER A 224 8.95 7.28 13.00
C SER A 224 7.67 6.84 12.28
N ALA A 225 7.19 7.62 11.31
CA ALA A 225 6.05 7.23 10.51
C ALA A 225 6.30 5.94 9.71
N GLY A 226 7.51 5.79 9.17
CA GLY A 226 7.97 4.56 8.51
C GLY A 226 7.95 3.37 9.47
N MET A 227 8.50 3.53 10.68
CA MET A 227 8.50 2.47 11.70
C MET A 227 7.10 2.02 12.09
N ILE A 228 6.17 2.95 12.28
CA ILE A 228 4.76 2.64 12.53
C ILE A 228 4.15 1.91 11.33
N MET A 229 4.44 2.35 10.10
CA MET A 229 4.03 1.64 8.89
C MET A 229 4.62 0.23 8.83
N GLY A 230 5.86 0.02 9.25
CA GLY A 230 6.51 -1.29 9.22
C GLY A 230 5.97 -2.28 10.23
N ILE A 231 5.77 -1.84 11.46
CA ILE A 231 5.08 -2.65 12.48
C ILE A 231 3.68 -3.02 11.96
N GLY A 232 2.95 -2.03 11.42
CA GLY A 232 1.62 -2.24 10.87
C GLY A 232 1.60 -3.22 9.68
N ALA A 233 2.53 -3.07 8.74
CA ALA A 233 2.65 -3.93 7.59
C ALA A 233 3.05 -5.35 8.00
N SER A 234 3.94 -5.52 8.96
CA SER A 234 4.37 -6.83 9.46
C SER A 234 3.20 -7.59 10.11
N LEU A 235 2.43 -6.92 10.98
CA LEU A 235 1.20 -7.48 11.59
C LEU A 235 0.11 -7.82 10.56
N ALA A 236 -0.01 -7.02 9.51
CA ALA A 236 -0.99 -7.25 8.44
C ALA A 236 -0.47 -8.16 7.32
N LEU A 237 0.74 -8.73 7.43
CA LEU A 237 1.41 -9.50 6.37
C LEU A 237 1.53 -8.76 5.02
N GLY A 238 1.68 -7.44 5.07
CA GLY A 238 1.85 -6.56 3.92
C GLY A 238 1.27 -5.17 4.14
N GLY A 239 1.83 -4.18 3.45
CA GLY A 239 1.28 -2.83 3.39
C GLY A 239 0.12 -2.72 2.41
N ASN A 240 -0.30 -1.49 2.13
CA ASN A 240 -1.46 -1.24 1.27
C ASN A 240 -1.32 -1.83 -0.15
N ASP A 241 -0.10 -1.95 -0.68
CA ASP A 241 0.19 -2.57 -1.97
C ASP A 241 -0.18 -4.06 -1.98
N SER A 242 0.30 -4.85 -1.02
CA SER A 242 -0.03 -6.29 -0.93
C SER A 242 -1.50 -6.51 -0.61
N GLN A 243 -2.07 -5.73 0.32
CA GLN A 243 -3.47 -5.91 0.68
C GLN A 243 -4.42 -5.57 -0.48
N LEU A 244 -4.17 -4.47 -1.21
CA LEU A 244 -5.03 -4.06 -2.32
C LEU A 244 -4.86 -4.91 -3.57
N LEU A 245 -3.63 -5.34 -3.87
CA LEU A 245 -3.31 -6.00 -5.14
C LEU A 245 -3.33 -7.53 -5.07
N ILE A 246 -3.24 -8.10 -3.88
CA ILE A 246 -3.13 -9.56 -3.69
C ILE A 246 -4.24 -10.08 -2.78
N ALA A 247 -4.33 -9.56 -1.54
CA ALA A 247 -5.26 -10.10 -0.54
C ALA A 247 -6.74 -9.79 -0.82
N LEU A 248 -7.05 -8.57 -1.25
CA LEU A 248 -8.43 -8.18 -1.55
C LEU A 248 -8.99 -8.88 -2.80
N PRO A 249 -8.26 -8.97 -3.92
CA PRO A 249 -8.71 -9.72 -5.10
C PRO A 249 -8.85 -11.21 -4.83
N SER A 250 -8.06 -11.75 -3.90
CA SER A 250 -8.24 -13.12 -3.42
C SER A 250 -9.45 -13.26 -2.50
N PHE A 251 -10.28 -12.25 -2.26
CA PHE A 251 -11.39 -12.34 -1.29
C PHE A 251 -10.95 -12.80 0.10
N SER A 252 -9.74 -12.41 0.53
CA SER A 252 -9.26 -12.69 1.87
C SER A 252 -10.03 -11.82 2.90
N PRO A 253 -10.76 -12.41 3.87
CA PRO A 253 -11.41 -11.64 4.93
C PRO A 253 -10.42 -10.79 5.73
N ALA A 254 -9.23 -11.33 5.97
CA ALA A 254 -8.11 -10.60 6.57
C ALA A 254 -7.68 -9.36 5.76
N GLY A 255 -7.59 -9.48 4.44
CA GLY A 255 -7.23 -8.36 3.57
C GLY A 255 -8.27 -7.25 3.58
N ALA A 256 -9.56 -7.63 3.56
CA ALA A 256 -10.67 -6.69 3.64
C ALA A 256 -10.67 -5.92 4.97
N ILE A 257 -10.54 -6.61 6.11
CA ILE A 257 -10.50 -5.95 7.42
C ILE A 257 -9.25 -5.09 7.57
N ALA A 258 -8.08 -5.54 7.10
CA ALA A 258 -6.85 -4.77 7.15
C ALA A 258 -6.99 -3.46 6.37
N ILE A 259 -7.58 -3.48 5.18
CA ILE A 259 -7.82 -2.26 4.38
C ILE A 259 -8.80 -1.33 5.06
N LEU A 260 -9.91 -1.86 5.62
CA LEU A 260 -10.87 -1.04 6.37
C LEU A 260 -10.18 -0.33 7.54
N CYS A 261 -9.41 -1.08 8.32
CA CYS A 261 -8.59 -0.58 9.42
C CYS A 261 -7.54 0.43 8.94
N MET A 262 -6.88 0.21 7.80
CA MET A 262 -5.98 1.20 7.19
C MET A 262 -6.70 2.51 6.84
N ILE A 263 -7.91 2.44 6.29
CA ILE A 263 -8.72 3.64 6.01
C ILE A 263 -9.03 4.38 7.31
N LEU A 264 -9.48 3.67 8.34
CA LEU A 264 -9.77 4.25 9.65
C LEU A 264 -8.52 4.86 10.31
N GLY A 265 -7.39 4.17 10.24
CA GLY A 265 -6.10 4.68 10.73
C GLY A 265 -5.67 5.95 9.99
N ILE A 266 -5.88 6.01 8.67
CA ILE A 266 -5.60 7.22 7.89
C ILE A 266 -6.52 8.36 8.32
N ILE A 267 -7.82 8.10 8.51
CA ILE A 267 -8.79 9.11 8.98
C ILE A 267 -8.35 9.63 10.35
N GLY A 268 -8.07 8.75 11.31
CA GLY A 268 -7.60 9.10 12.64
C GLY A 268 -6.34 9.97 12.61
N GLY A 269 -5.33 9.59 11.82
CA GLY A 269 -4.10 10.38 11.67
C GLY A 269 -4.29 11.73 10.95
N ILE A 270 -5.30 11.85 10.07
CA ILE A 270 -5.67 13.16 9.49
C ILE A 270 -6.35 14.03 10.54
N LEU A 271 -7.31 13.49 11.31
CA LEU A 271 -8.03 14.24 12.34
C LEU A 271 -7.10 14.71 13.45
N LEU A 272 -6.23 13.83 13.96
CA LEU A 272 -5.27 14.16 15.02
C LEU A 272 -4.39 15.36 14.62
N ARG A 273 -3.91 15.39 13.38
CA ARG A 273 -3.10 16.52 12.90
C ARG A 273 -3.87 17.83 12.81
N LYS A 274 -5.14 17.78 12.39
CA LYS A 274 -5.98 18.98 12.37
C LYS A 274 -6.16 19.52 13.79
N VAL A 275 -6.37 18.64 14.76
CA VAL A 275 -6.51 18.99 16.18
C VAL A 275 -5.21 19.62 16.70
N ILE A 276 -4.06 18.99 16.47
CA ILE A 276 -2.75 19.51 16.90
C ILE A 276 -2.50 20.91 16.30
N HIS A 277 -2.72 21.09 15.00
CA HIS A 277 -2.53 22.38 14.33
C HIS A 277 -3.43 23.47 14.91
N HIS A 278 -4.69 23.14 15.19
CA HIS A 278 -5.64 24.07 15.81
C HIS A 278 -5.21 24.51 17.20
N PHE A 279 -4.60 23.62 18.00
CA PHE A 279 -4.05 23.99 19.31
C PHE A 279 -2.81 24.86 19.19
N THR A 280 -1.90 24.55 18.25
CA THR A 280 -0.68 25.35 18.02
C THR A 280 -1.00 26.77 17.56
N ASP A 281 -1.97 26.94 16.65
CA ASP A 281 -2.39 28.26 16.17
C ASP A 281 -3.09 29.09 17.25
N LYS A 282 -3.85 28.45 18.15
CA LYS A 282 -4.46 29.15 19.30
C LYS A 282 -3.40 29.66 20.27
N THR A 283 -2.37 28.88 20.57
CA THR A 283 -1.29 29.29 21.48
C THR A 283 -0.45 30.44 20.93
N THR A 284 -0.27 30.55 19.61
CA THR A 284 0.41 31.70 18.99
C THR A 284 -0.45 32.96 18.95
N SER A 285 -1.79 32.83 18.91
CA SER A 285 -2.71 33.97 18.95
C SER A 285 -2.95 34.58 20.33
N ILE A 286 -2.65 33.84 21.42
CA ILE A 286 -2.79 34.32 22.81
C ILE A 286 -1.49 34.99 23.32
N GLY A 287 -0.38 34.81 22.59
CA GLY A 287 0.92 35.41 22.90
C GLY A 287 1.23 36.70 22.12
N GLN A 288 0.26 37.29 21.44
CA GLN A 288 0.31 38.63 20.83
C GLN A 288 -0.71 39.54 21.52
#